data_AF-A0A1S2GXA8-F1
#
_entry.id   AF-A0A1S2GXA8-F1
#
_cell.length_a   1.000
_cell.length_b   1.000
_cell.length_c   1.000
_cell.angle_alpha   90.00
_cell.angle_beta   90.00
_cell.angle_gamma   90.00
#
_symmetry.space_group_name_H-M   'P 1'
#
loop_
_entity.id
_entity.type
_entity.pdbx_description
1 polymer ?
#
loop_
_entity_poly.entity_id
_entity_poly.type
_entity_poly.pdbx_seq_one_letter_code
_entity_poly.pdbx_strand_id
1 'polypeptide(L)' 'MARTWIRRPHVLALVAAAVLVIAGIVLLVSPADGAFGALAWVAIVVGVALGAVALFFARTPKS' A
#
# COMPACT_ATOMS: atom_id res chain seq x y z
N MET A 1 6.17 -23.55 -0.12
CA MET A 1 5.76 -22.23 -0.66
C MET A 1 6.19 -21.03 0.20
N ALA A 2 6.34 -21.14 1.53
CA ALA A 2 6.77 -20.01 2.39
C ALA A 2 8.16 -19.43 2.05
N ARG A 3 9.06 -20.24 1.45
CA ARG A 3 10.45 -19.86 1.21
C ARG A 3 10.65 -18.90 0.01
N THR A 4 9.69 -18.79 -0.90
CA THR A 4 9.76 -17.88 -2.07
C THR A 4 9.36 -16.44 -1.72
N TRP A 5 8.51 -16.26 -0.71
CA TRP A 5 8.05 -14.94 -0.25
C TRP A 5 9.18 -14.10 0.33
N ILE A 6 10.10 -14.75 1.06
CA ILE A 6 11.31 -14.11 1.61
C ILE A 6 12.23 -13.58 0.49
N ARG A 7 12.22 -14.21 -0.70
CA ARG A 7 13.07 -13.79 -1.83
C ARG A 7 12.53 -12.58 -2.60
N ARG A 8 11.26 -12.19 -2.40
CA ARG A 8 10.61 -11.10 -3.14
C ARG A 8 9.91 -10.11 -2.18
N PRO A 9 10.68 -9.36 -1.38
CA PRO A 9 10.13 -8.41 -0.40
C PRO A 9 9.25 -7.32 -1.03
N HIS A 10 9.49 -6.99 -2.31
CA HIS A 10 8.66 -6.05 -3.07
C HIS A 10 7.21 -6.51 -3.25
N VAL A 11 6.95 -7.82 -3.34
CA VAL A 11 5.58 -8.34 -3.48
C VAL A 11 4.80 -8.12 -2.19
N LEU A 12 5.43 -8.37 -1.04
CA LEU A 12 4.84 -8.10 0.27
C LEU A 12 4.53 -6.61 0.45
N ALA A 13 5.46 -5.73 0.06
CA ALA A 13 5.26 -4.30 0.10
C ALA A 13 4.10 -3.83 -0.81
N LEU A 14 3.97 -4.42 -2.01
CA LEU A 14 2.87 -4.12 -2.93
C LEU A 14 1.52 -4.59 -2.39
N VAL A 15 1.45 -5.78 -1.79
CA VAL A 15 0.23 -6.29 -1.18
C VAL A 15 -0.18 -5.39 -0.01
N ALA A 16 0.76 -5.00 0.86
CA ALA A 16 0.49 -4.08 1.96
C ALA A 16 0.01 -2.71 1.46
N ALA A 17 0.65 -2.17 0.41
CA ALA A 17 0.26 -0.92 -0.22
C ALA A 17 -1.18 -0.99 -0.79
N ALA A 18 -1.51 -2.07 -1.51
CA ALA A 18 -2.84 -2.27 -2.07
C ALA A 18 -3.91 -2.36 -0.97
N VAL A 19 -3.64 -3.09 0.12
CA VAL A 19 -4.55 -3.18 1.27
C VAL A 19 -4.77 -1.80 1.91
N LEU A 20 -3.72 -0.99 2.05
CA LEU A 20 -3.82 0.36 2.60
C LEU A 20 -4.74 1.27 1.76
N VAL A 21 -4.60 1.21 0.43
CA VAL A 21 -5.44 1.98 -0.50
C VAL A 21 -6.90 1.54 -0.42
N ILE A 22 -7.15 0.23 -0.41
CA ILE A 22 -8.51 -0.32 -0.30
C ILE A 22 -9.14 0.10 1.04
N ALA A 23 -8.41 -0.02 2.14
CA ALA A 23 -8.89 0.41 3.46
C ALA A 23 -9.22 1.90 3.49
N GLY A 24 -8.38 2.76 2.88
CA GLY A 24 -8.67 4.17 2.73
C GLY A 24 -9.92 4.44 1.91
N ILE A 25 -10.12 3.74 0.79
CA ILE A 25 -11.35 3.88 -0.03
C ILE A 25 -12.59 3.46 0.76
N VAL A 26 -12.54 2.34 1.49
CA VAL A 26 -13.65 1.88 2.33
C VAL A 26 -13.97 2.92 3.42
N LEU A 27 -12.94 3.54 4.01
CA LEU A 27 -13.12 4.63 4.97
C LEU A 27 -13.78 5.88 4.38
N LEU A 28 -13.59 6.19 3.09
CA LEU A 28 -14.30 7.31 2.44
C LEU A 28 -15.80 7.05 2.27
N VAL A 29 -16.20 5.78 2.15
CA VAL A 29 -17.62 5.39 2.02
C VAL A 29 -18.27 5.24 3.41
N SER A 30 -17.48 5.18 4.47
CA SER A 30 -17.99 5.12 5.84
C SER A 30 -18.82 6.36 6.16
N PRO A 31 -20.02 6.21 6.75
CA PRO A 31 -20.86 7.34 7.15
C PRO A 31 -20.34 8.07 8.40
N ALA A 32 -19.20 7.63 8.95
CA ALA A 32 -18.61 8.23 10.13
C ALA A 32 -17.98 9.60 9.82
N ASP A 33 -18.04 10.51 10.81
CA ASP A 33 -17.67 11.93 10.71
C ASP A 33 -16.38 12.24 9.93
N GLY A 34 -16.24 13.49 9.47
CA GLY A 34 -15.17 13.97 8.57
C GLY A 34 -13.71 13.67 9.00
N ALA A 35 -13.45 13.32 10.26
CA ALA A 35 -12.15 12.83 10.71
C ALA A 35 -11.71 11.52 10.01
N PHE A 36 -12.66 10.63 9.71
CA PHE A 36 -12.38 9.39 8.96
C PHE A 36 -12.04 9.68 7.49
N GLY A 37 -12.58 10.77 6.92
CA GLY A 37 -12.21 11.24 5.59
C GLY A 37 -10.74 11.65 5.50
N ALA A 38 -10.23 12.38 6.50
CA ALA A 38 -8.82 12.76 6.54
C ALA A 38 -7.90 11.53 6.67
N LEU A 39 -8.25 10.60 7.56
CA LEU A 39 -7.50 9.34 7.73
C LEU A 39 -7.50 8.48 6.47
N ALA A 40 -8.64 8.43 5.75
CA ALA A 40 -8.75 7.74 4.48
C ALA A 40 -7.78 8.28 3.43
N TRP A 41 -7.73 9.61 3.28
CA TRP A 41 -6.82 10.26 2.35
C TRP A 41 -5.36 9.99 2.69
N VAL A 42 -4.99 10.06 3.97
CA VAL A 42 -3.64 9.72 4.42
C VAL A 42 -3.30 8.26 4.06
N ALA A 43 -4.21 7.31 4.32
CA ALA A 43 -4.02 5.91 3.98
C ALA A 43 -3.86 5.68 2.46
N ILE A 44 -4.64 6.37 1.63
CA ILE A 44 -4.54 6.28 0.17
C ILE A 44 -3.17 6.82 -0.30
N VAL A 45 -2.78 8.02 0.15
CA VAL A 45 -1.53 8.66 -0.27
C VAL A 45 -0.31 7.83 0.15
N VAL A 46 -0.29 7.35 1.40
CA VAL A 46 0.78 6.49 1.90
C VAL A 46 0.83 5.16 1.13
N GLY A 47 -0.32 4.56 0.86
CA GLY A 47 -0.41 3.33 0.07
C GLY A 47 0.14 3.51 -1.34
N VAL A 48 -0.23 4.60 -2.03
CA VAL A 48 0.28 4.92 -3.37
C VAL A 48 1.79 5.17 -3.35
N ALA A 49 2.29 5.94 -2.38
CA ALA A 49 3.72 6.21 -2.24
C ALA A 49 4.52 4.93 -1.99
N LEU A 50 4.07 4.07 -1.07
CA LEU A 50 4.68 2.77 -0.80
C LEU A 50 4.66 1.85 -2.04
N GLY A 51 3.54 1.83 -2.77
CA GLY A 51 3.43 1.09 -4.02
C GLY A 51 4.43 1.57 -5.07
N ALA A 52 4.55 2.88 -5.25
CA ALA A 52 5.52 3.48 -6.17
C ALA A 52 6.96 3.13 -5.80
N VAL A 53 7.32 3.24 -4.52
CA VAL A 53 8.64 2.88 -3.99
C VAL A 53 8.92 1.39 -4.18
N ALA A 54 7.96 0.52 -3.89
CA ALA A 54 8.10 -0.92 -4.07
C ALA A 54 8.31 -1.29 -5.56
N LEU A 55 7.60 -0.63 -6.48
CA LEU A 55 7.79 -0.80 -7.92
C LEU A 55 9.15 -0.27 -8.39
N PHE A 56 9.61 0.86 -7.84
CA PHE A 56 10.94 1.40 -8.12
C PHE A 56 12.02 0.38 -7.76
N PHE A 57 11.99 -0.14 -6.53
CA PHE A 57 12.95 -1.15 -6.08
C PHE A 57 12.85 -2.47 -6.85
N ALA A 58 11.66 -2.85 -7.32
CA ALA A 58 11.48 -4.02 -8.16
C ALA A 58 12.11 -3.84 -9.56
N ARG A 59 12.21 -2.60 -10.07
CA ARG A 59 12.74 -2.28 -11.40
C ARG A 59 14.23 -1.90 -11.39
N THR A 60 14.80 -1.46 -10.27
CA THR A 60 16.24 -1.18 -10.18
C THR A 60 17.06 -2.47 -10.40
N PRO A 61 17.93 -2.52 -11.42
CA PRO A 61 18.88 -3.61 -11.58
C PRO A 61 19.80 -3.64 -10.37
N LYS A 62 19.99 -4.81 -9.76
CA LYS A 62 20.96 -4.98 -8.67
C LYS A 62 22.34 -5.07 -9.33
N SER A 63 23.16 -4.05 -9.14
CA SER A 63 24.58 -4.05 -9.51
C SER A 63 25.37 -5.03 -8.66
#